data_AF-A0A1K2HFF8-F1
#
_entry.id   AF-A0A1K2HFF8-F1
#
_cell.length_a   1.000
_cell.length_b   1.000
_cell.length_c   1.000
_cell.angle_alpha   90.00
_cell.angle_beta   90.00
_cell.angle_gamma   90.00
#
_symmetry.space_group_name_H-M   'P 1'
#
loop_
_entity.id
_entity.type
_entity.pdbx_description
1 polymer ?
#
loop_
_entity_poly.entity_id
_entity_poly.type
_entity_poly.pdbx_seq_one_letter_code
_entity_poly.pdbx_strand_id
1 'polypeptide(L)'
;MMDLRNLARQARDEFSLISKSFEDRVKPFKAERVSQWMNQSQLCRPHFWCYFRLPSDGLDDSALAIRLYGESDNFRISVEVSFVERRRSENSLEKQNKVLNLLPFGAMYYFVQKNGISFKMDATEENRKSLLKQVKSDEVRKVLVKQDIPIETDHSLERLIDDLLKSFDELLPFYKETKK
;
A
#
# COMPACT_ATOMS: atom_id res chain seq x y z
N MET A 1 8.68 13.94 27.20
CA MET A 1 8.24 12.56 26.84
C MET A 1 6.72 12.43 26.69
N MET A 2 5.90 12.97 27.59
CA MET A 2 4.43 13.05 27.42
C MET A 2 4.01 13.79 26.14
N ASP A 3 4.77 14.82 25.76
CA ASP A 3 4.48 15.66 24.59
C ASP A 3 4.63 14.90 23.25
N LEU A 4 5.75 14.19 23.06
CA LEU A 4 5.96 13.34 21.86
C LEU A 4 4.92 12.23 21.73
N ARG A 5 4.46 11.66 22.85
CA ARG A 5 3.40 10.64 22.85
C ARG A 5 2.05 11.23 22.46
N ASN A 6 1.76 12.46 22.88
CA ASN A 6 0.55 13.18 22.47
C ASN A 6 0.59 13.53 20.98
N LEU A 7 1.73 14.01 20.48
CA LEU A 7 1.93 14.29 19.05
C LEU A 7 1.78 13.03 18.19
N ALA A 8 2.36 11.91 18.61
CA ALA A 8 2.21 10.63 17.90
C ALA A 8 0.75 10.15 17.88
N ARG A 9 -0.01 10.40 18.95
CA ARG A 9 -1.45 10.11 18.99
C ARG A 9 -2.22 11.01 18.02
N GLN A 10 -1.97 12.32 18.05
CA GLN A 10 -2.60 13.28 17.13
C GLN A 10 -2.33 12.92 15.66
N ALA A 11 -1.07 12.63 15.31
CA ALA A 11 -0.73 12.22 13.95
C ALA A 11 -1.47 10.96 13.49
N ARG A 12 -1.71 10.01 14.42
CA ARG A 12 -2.53 8.83 14.13
C ARG A 12 -4.00 9.19 13.96
N ASP A 13 -4.53 10.09 14.79
CA ASP A 13 -5.93 10.52 14.72
C ASP A 13 -6.19 11.21 13.36
N GLU A 14 -5.26 12.04 12.89
CA GLU A 14 -5.29 12.64 11.54
C GLU A 14 -5.27 11.57 10.43
N PHE A 15 -4.37 10.60 10.51
CA PHE A 15 -4.36 9.51 9.53
C PHE A 15 -5.63 8.63 9.60
N SER A 16 -6.25 8.53 10.78
CA SER A 16 -7.53 7.83 10.97
C SER A 16 -8.69 8.62 10.35
N LEU A 17 -8.66 9.95 10.43
CA LEU A 17 -9.60 10.82 9.72
C LEU A 17 -9.46 10.63 8.20
N ILE A 18 -8.24 10.66 7.66
CA ILE A 18 -7.99 10.38 6.23
C ILE A 18 -8.54 9.01 5.84
N SER A 19 -8.22 7.97 6.62
CA SER A 19 -8.64 6.59 6.33
C SER A 19 -10.17 6.44 6.33
N LYS A 20 -10.87 7.12 7.25
CA LYS A 20 -12.32 7.08 7.36
C LYS A 20 -13.01 7.86 6.23
N SER A 21 -12.54 9.08 5.96
CA SER A 21 -13.04 9.88 4.83
C SER A 21 -12.84 9.16 3.51
N PHE A 22 -11.73 8.43 3.38
CA PHE A 22 -11.46 7.60 2.21
C PHE A 22 -12.40 6.38 2.13
N GLU A 23 -12.62 5.66 3.24
CA GLU A 23 -13.55 4.51 3.31
C GLU A 23 -14.95 4.85 2.79
N ASP A 24 -15.47 6.02 3.15
CA ASP A 24 -16.80 6.46 2.71
C ASP A 24 -16.92 6.60 1.19
N ARG A 25 -15.79 6.83 0.51
CA ARG A 25 -15.70 7.01 -0.94
C ARG A 25 -15.37 5.71 -1.70
N VAL A 26 -14.83 4.69 -1.03
CA VAL A 26 -14.46 3.39 -1.65
C VAL A 26 -15.40 2.24 -1.30
N LYS A 27 -16.67 2.50 -0.99
CA LYS A 27 -17.64 1.42 -0.73
C LYS A 27 -17.72 0.46 -1.93
N PRO A 28 -17.83 -0.87 -1.72
CA PRO A 28 -18.13 -1.55 -0.46
C PRO A 28 -16.90 -1.96 0.37
N PHE A 29 -15.69 -1.46 0.08
CA PHE A 29 -14.52 -1.76 0.88
C PHE A 29 -14.67 -1.22 2.32
N LYS A 30 -14.11 -1.95 3.27
CA LYS A 30 -14.12 -1.64 4.70
C LYS A 30 -12.70 -1.40 5.20
N ALA A 31 -12.52 -0.30 5.90
CA ALA A 31 -11.24 0.05 6.49
C ALA A 31 -10.96 -0.86 7.70
N GLU A 32 -9.78 -1.47 7.72
CA GLU A 32 -9.23 -2.10 8.92
C GLU A 32 -8.74 -1.03 9.90
N ARG A 33 -8.45 -1.44 11.14
CA ARG A 33 -7.88 -0.55 12.13
C ARG A 33 -6.52 0.01 11.66
N VAL A 34 -6.39 1.33 11.68
CA VAL A 34 -5.10 2.02 11.49
C VAL A 34 -4.04 1.47 12.43
N SER A 35 -2.82 1.33 11.91
CA SER A 35 -1.69 0.78 12.65
C SER A 35 -1.37 1.53 13.95
N GLN A 36 -0.72 0.82 14.88
CA GLN A 36 -0.19 1.41 16.10
C GLN A 36 1.15 2.08 15.82
N TRP A 37 1.39 3.24 16.41
CA TRP A 37 2.66 3.97 16.28
C TRP A 37 3.85 3.21 16.87
N MET A 38 3.62 2.34 17.87
CA MET A 38 4.67 1.54 18.53
C MET A 38 5.30 0.47 17.63
N ASN A 39 4.76 0.22 16.43
CA ASN A 39 5.29 -0.77 15.50
C ASN A 39 6.39 -0.22 14.55
N GLN A 40 6.90 1.00 14.79
CA GLN A 40 7.67 1.82 13.83
C GLN A 40 9.22 1.78 13.98
N SER A 41 9.83 0.83 14.68
CA SER A 41 11.26 0.92 15.06
C SER A 41 12.30 0.60 13.95
N GLN A 42 12.00 0.77 12.65
CA GLN A 42 12.94 0.45 11.55
C GLN A 42 12.81 1.42 10.35
N LEU A 43 13.94 1.80 9.73
CA LEU A 43 14.01 2.56 8.47
C LEU A 43 13.19 1.89 7.35
N CYS A 44 12.60 2.72 6.46
CA CYS A 44 11.75 2.29 5.35
C CYS A 44 10.42 1.60 5.75
N ARG A 45 10.00 1.73 7.02
CA ARG A 45 8.65 1.34 7.45
C ARG A 45 7.69 2.52 7.30
N PRO A 46 6.42 2.24 6.94
CA PRO A 46 5.40 3.27 6.96
C PRO A 46 5.19 3.78 8.38
N HIS A 47 4.96 5.08 8.52
CA HIS A 47 4.53 5.70 9.77
C HIS A 47 3.16 5.12 10.15
N PHE A 48 2.18 5.24 9.26
CA PHE A 48 0.86 4.66 9.45
C PHE A 48 0.42 3.87 8.23
N TRP A 49 -0.43 2.88 8.45
CA TRP A 49 -1.09 2.16 7.36
C TRP A 49 -2.52 1.78 7.73
N CYS A 50 -3.36 1.71 6.70
CA CYS A 50 -4.73 1.21 6.77
C CYS A 50 -4.99 0.31 5.57
N TYR A 51 -5.55 -0.87 5.82
CA TYR A 51 -5.99 -1.79 4.77
C TYR A 51 -7.48 -1.60 4.51
N PHE A 52 -7.89 -1.81 3.27
CA PHE A 52 -9.26 -1.74 2.80
C PHE A 52 -9.60 -3.09 2.16
N ARG A 53 -10.56 -3.81 2.76
CA ARG A 53 -10.97 -5.14 2.32
C ARG A 53 -12.43 -5.17 1.93
N LEU A 54 -12.77 -6.02 0.97
CA LEU A 54 -14.16 -6.38 0.76
C LEU A 54 -14.63 -7.29 1.91
N PRO A 55 -15.92 -7.23 2.30
CA PRO A 55 -16.47 -8.17 3.28
C PRO A 55 -16.30 -9.65 2.90
N SER A 56 -16.15 -9.95 1.62
CA SER A 56 -15.91 -11.29 1.07
C SER A 56 -14.43 -11.73 1.12
N ASP A 57 -13.50 -10.83 1.45
CA ASP A 57 -12.07 -11.16 1.42
C ASP A 57 -11.66 -12.07 2.58
N GLY A 58 -10.82 -13.06 2.26
CA GLY A 58 -10.09 -13.83 3.26
C GLY A 58 -9.05 -12.98 4.00
N LEU A 59 -8.62 -13.45 5.17
CA LEU A 59 -7.59 -12.79 5.98
C LEU A 59 -6.20 -12.83 5.33
N ASP A 60 -5.95 -13.85 4.52
CA ASP A 60 -4.70 -14.13 3.81
C ASP A 60 -4.67 -13.57 2.37
N ASP A 61 -5.79 -13.01 1.91
CA ASP A 61 -5.88 -12.38 0.61
C ASP A 61 -5.18 -11.02 0.58
N SER A 62 -4.75 -10.63 -0.62
CA SER A 62 -4.37 -9.27 -0.91
C SER A 62 -5.54 -8.31 -0.70
N ALA A 63 -5.19 -7.09 -0.32
CA ALA A 63 -6.08 -5.98 -0.03
C ALA A 63 -5.48 -4.70 -0.64
N LEU A 64 -6.32 -3.69 -0.78
CA LEU A 64 -5.83 -2.34 -1.05
C LEU A 64 -5.40 -1.72 0.28
N ALA A 65 -4.39 -0.86 0.26
CA ALA A 65 -3.93 -0.18 1.45
C ALA A 65 -3.45 1.23 1.12
N ILE A 66 -3.57 2.11 2.12
CA ILE A 66 -2.88 3.40 2.12
C ILE A 66 -1.81 3.38 3.20
N ARG A 67 -0.67 4.00 2.93
CA ARG A 67 0.45 4.05 3.86
C ARG A 67 1.14 5.40 3.84
N LEU A 68 1.31 5.99 5.02
CA LEU A 68 2.08 7.21 5.20
C LEU A 68 3.58 6.88 5.27
N TYR A 69 4.35 7.52 4.40
CA TYR A 69 5.81 7.45 4.35
C TYR A 69 6.38 8.87 4.23
N GLY A 70 7.69 9.00 4.45
CA GLY A 70 8.41 10.24 4.23
C GLY A 70 9.16 10.74 5.45
N GLU A 71 9.76 11.90 5.29
CA GLU A 71 10.52 12.62 6.30
C GLU A 71 9.88 14.00 6.50
N SER A 72 10.37 14.79 7.45
CA SER A 72 9.74 16.06 7.88
C SER A 72 9.33 16.97 6.73
N ASP A 73 10.12 16.98 5.65
CA ASP A 73 9.99 17.93 4.55
C ASP A 73 9.29 17.30 3.32
N ASN A 74 8.95 16.01 3.38
CA ASN A 74 8.43 15.28 2.22
C ASN A 74 7.61 14.05 2.61
N PHE A 75 6.41 14.29 3.16
CA PHE A 75 5.44 13.23 3.42
C PHE A 75 4.65 12.85 2.17
N ARG A 76 4.39 11.55 2.03
CA ARG A 76 3.58 10.98 0.96
C ARG A 76 2.68 9.86 1.49
N ILE A 77 1.52 9.69 0.87
CA ILE A 77 0.68 8.52 1.08
C ILE A 77 0.78 7.63 -0.15
N SER A 78 1.28 6.40 0.01
CA SER A 78 1.24 5.41 -1.06
C SER A 78 -0.09 4.66 -1.03
N VAL A 79 -0.75 4.55 -2.17
CA VAL A 79 -1.81 3.57 -2.40
C VAL A 79 -1.16 2.32 -2.99
N GLU A 80 -1.56 1.13 -2.50
CA GLU A 80 -0.90 -0.11 -2.89
C GLU A 80 -1.82 -1.34 -2.84
N VAL A 81 -1.48 -2.34 -3.66
CA VAL A 81 -2.03 -3.70 -3.54
C VAL A 81 -1.07 -4.55 -2.73
N SER A 82 -1.46 -4.96 -1.53
CA SER A 82 -0.62 -5.73 -0.62
C SER A 82 -1.41 -6.67 0.31
N PHE A 83 -0.74 -7.61 0.95
CA PHE A 83 -1.35 -8.47 1.98
C PHE A 83 -0.65 -8.28 3.34
N VAL A 84 -1.36 -8.66 4.40
CA VAL A 84 -0.87 -8.58 5.79
C VAL A 84 0.08 -9.74 6.05
N GLU A 85 1.38 -9.46 6.17
CA GLU A 85 2.42 -10.49 6.29
C GLU A 85 2.20 -11.49 7.45
N ARG A 86 1.69 -11.04 8.59
CA ARG A 86 1.39 -11.90 9.75
C ARG A 86 0.17 -12.81 9.58
N ARG A 87 -0.65 -12.59 8.55
CA ARG A 87 -1.85 -13.38 8.21
C ARG A 87 -1.66 -14.22 6.94
N ARG A 88 -0.41 -14.30 6.47
CA ARG A 88 -0.03 -14.96 5.21
C ARG A 88 -0.29 -16.47 5.27
N SER A 89 -0.87 -17.01 4.20
CA SER A 89 -0.95 -18.46 3.93
C SER A 89 0.15 -18.89 2.93
N GLU A 90 0.25 -20.18 2.64
CA GLU A 90 1.19 -20.70 1.63
C GLU A 90 0.96 -20.05 0.25
N ASN A 91 -0.30 -19.75 -0.09
CA ASN A 91 -0.70 -19.22 -1.40
C ASN A 91 -0.70 -17.68 -1.48
N SER A 92 -0.56 -16.96 -0.36
CA SER A 92 -0.63 -15.49 -0.36
C SER A 92 0.45 -14.84 -1.26
N LEU A 93 1.66 -15.41 -1.32
CA LEU A 93 2.72 -14.87 -2.18
C LEU A 93 2.40 -15.09 -3.66
N GLU A 94 1.89 -16.26 -4.01
CA GLU A 94 1.47 -16.56 -5.37
C GLU A 94 0.34 -15.63 -5.82
N LYS A 95 -0.72 -15.51 -5.00
CA LYS A 95 -1.82 -14.55 -5.21
C LYS A 95 -1.30 -13.13 -5.40
N GLN A 96 -0.38 -12.68 -4.54
CA GLN A 96 0.19 -11.34 -4.62
C GLN A 96 0.99 -11.13 -5.90
N ASN A 97 1.79 -12.10 -6.35
CA ASN A 97 2.62 -11.94 -7.54
C ASN A 97 1.81 -11.90 -8.84
N LYS A 98 0.51 -12.26 -8.82
CA LYS A 98 -0.41 -12.10 -9.97
C LYS A 98 -0.57 -10.63 -10.41
N VAL A 99 -0.18 -9.65 -9.59
CA VAL A 99 -0.10 -8.25 -10.03
C VAL A 99 0.77 -8.05 -11.28
N LEU A 100 1.74 -8.95 -11.52
CA LEU A 100 2.59 -8.92 -12.70
C LEU A 100 1.88 -9.37 -14.00
N ASN A 101 0.67 -9.92 -13.91
CA ASN A 101 -0.10 -10.32 -15.09
C ASN A 101 -0.64 -9.11 -15.88
N LEU A 102 -0.76 -7.95 -15.24
CA LEU A 102 -1.23 -6.72 -15.87
C LEU A 102 -0.06 -5.80 -16.23
N LEU A 103 -0.26 -5.00 -17.28
CA LEU A 103 0.70 -3.95 -17.63
C LEU A 103 0.51 -2.75 -16.67
N PRO A 104 1.62 -2.24 -16.09
CA PRO A 104 1.58 -1.03 -15.32
C PRO A 104 1.34 0.18 -16.22
N PHE A 105 0.80 1.25 -15.64
CA PHE A 105 0.57 2.51 -16.33
C PHE A 105 0.70 3.69 -15.37
N GLY A 106 0.75 4.91 -15.92
CA GLY A 106 0.79 6.13 -15.13
C GLY A 106 2.01 6.23 -14.22
N ALA A 107 1.81 6.66 -12.97
CA ALA A 107 2.86 6.89 -11.98
C ALA A 107 3.15 5.66 -11.09
N MET A 108 2.74 4.46 -11.52
CA MET A 108 2.93 3.25 -10.75
C MET A 108 4.41 2.83 -10.69
N TYR A 109 4.76 2.17 -9.60
CA TYR A 109 6.04 1.52 -9.43
C TYR A 109 5.87 0.13 -8.80
N TYR A 110 6.85 -0.74 -9.05
CA TYR A 110 6.96 -2.00 -8.34
C TYR A 110 7.74 -1.80 -7.04
N PHE A 111 7.21 -2.36 -5.95
CA PHE A 111 7.97 -2.53 -4.72
C PHE A 111 8.34 -4.00 -4.57
N VAL A 112 9.63 -4.29 -4.78
CA VAL A 112 10.15 -5.64 -4.99
C VAL A 112 10.89 -6.10 -3.75
N GLN A 113 10.63 -7.32 -3.30
CA GLN A 113 11.37 -7.97 -2.22
C GLN A 113 12.24 -9.10 -2.78
N LYS A 114 13.57 -8.92 -2.72
CA LYS A 114 14.58 -9.87 -3.18
C LYS A 114 15.63 -10.05 -2.09
N ASN A 115 15.93 -11.29 -1.72
CA ASN A 115 16.94 -11.64 -0.70
C ASN A 115 16.77 -10.88 0.63
N GLY A 116 15.52 -10.71 1.10
CA GLY A 116 15.20 -9.99 2.34
C GLY A 116 15.23 -8.46 2.23
N ILE A 117 15.73 -7.91 1.12
CA ILE A 117 15.80 -6.47 0.87
C ILE A 117 14.58 -6.05 0.04
N SER A 118 14.02 -4.88 0.35
CA SER A 118 12.93 -4.29 -0.42
C SER A 118 13.38 -3.00 -1.10
N PHE A 119 13.01 -2.81 -2.37
CA PHE A 119 13.38 -1.63 -3.14
C PHE A 119 12.30 -1.24 -4.15
N LYS A 120 12.32 0.03 -4.57
CA LYS A 120 11.45 0.59 -5.60
C LYS A 120 12.07 0.35 -6.98
N MET A 121 11.25 -0.04 -7.94
CA MET A 121 11.62 -0.27 -9.34
C MET A 121 10.53 0.31 -10.25
N ASP A 122 10.92 0.95 -11.35
CA ASP A 122 9.97 1.55 -12.29
C ASP A 122 9.04 0.48 -12.87
N ALA A 123 7.75 0.81 -12.96
CA ALA A 123 6.79 -0.12 -13.51
C ALA A 123 6.74 -0.01 -15.05
N THR A 124 7.74 -0.58 -15.71
CA THR A 124 7.80 -0.73 -17.17
C THR A 124 7.46 -2.15 -17.60
N GLU A 125 7.14 -2.35 -18.88
CA GLU A 125 6.92 -3.71 -19.42
C GLU A 125 8.20 -4.57 -19.34
N GLU A 126 9.37 -3.96 -19.56
CA GLU A 126 10.66 -4.63 -19.45
C GLU A 126 10.91 -5.14 -18.03
N ASN A 127 10.73 -4.28 -17.02
CA ASN A 127 10.85 -4.65 -15.62
C ASN A 127 9.81 -5.70 -15.23
N ARG A 128 8.57 -5.58 -15.71
CA ARG A 128 7.53 -6.60 -15.50
C ARG A 128 7.95 -7.98 -16.03
N LYS A 129 8.44 -8.05 -17.26
CA LYS A 129 8.92 -9.32 -17.87
C LYS A 129 10.11 -9.90 -17.11
N SER A 130 11.01 -9.04 -16.61
CA SER A 130 12.14 -9.45 -15.76
C SER A 130 11.65 -10.02 -14.42
N LEU A 131 10.73 -9.32 -13.75
CA LEU A 131 10.15 -9.76 -12.47
C LEU A 131 9.37 -11.07 -12.61
N LEU A 132 8.63 -11.27 -13.71
CA LEU A 132 7.96 -12.54 -13.99
C LEU A 132 8.92 -13.73 -14.05
N LYS A 133 10.11 -13.54 -14.64
CA LYS A 133 11.14 -14.59 -14.66
C LYS A 133 11.73 -14.81 -13.27
N GLN A 134 12.06 -13.73 -12.56
CA GLN A 134 12.67 -13.78 -11.23
C GLN A 134 11.74 -14.35 -10.16
N VAL A 135 10.41 -14.15 -10.28
CA VAL A 135 9.43 -14.80 -9.40
C VAL A 135 9.36 -16.30 -9.69
N LYS A 136 9.42 -16.70 -10.97
CA LYS A 136 9.41 -18.12 -11.35
C LYS A 136 10.69 -18.87 -10.97
N SER A 137 11.82 -18.17 -10.84
CA SER A 137 13.09 -18.73 -10.38
C SER A 137 13.31 -18.57 -8.87
N ASP A 138 12.29 -18.15 -8.11
CA ASP A 138 12.35 -17.89 -6.67
C ASP A 138 13.40 -16.84 -6.22
N GLU A 139 13.96 -16.08 -7.15
CA GLU A 139 14.86 -14.95 -6.84
C GLU A 139 14.10 -13.78 -6.20
N VAL A 140 12.89 -13.50 -6.69
CA VAL A 140 12.02 -12.44 -6.17
C VAL A 140 10.89 -13.07 -5.39
N ARG A 141 10.87 -12.81 -4.08
CA ARG A 141 9.87 -13.35 -3.16
C ARG A 141 8.51 -12.71 -3.36
N LYS A 142 8.46 -11.39 -3.51
CA LYS A 142 7.22 -10.61 -3.48
C LYS A 142 7.34 -9.37 -4.35
N VAL A 143 6.29 -9.10 -5.11
CA VAL A 143 6.10 -7.84 -5.85
C VAL A 143 4.79 -7.18 -5.45
N LEU A 144 4.86 -5.91 -5.08
CA LEU A 144 3.68 -5.05 -4.90
C LEU A 144 3.63 -4.02 -6.03
N VAL A 145 2.43 -3.55 -6.37
CA VAL A 145 2.23 -2.38 -7.22
C VAL A 145 1.74 -1.24 -6.33
N LYS A 146 2.38 -0.08 -6.48
CA LYS A 146 2.17 1.09 -5.65
C LYS A 146 2.16 2.37 -6.47
N GLN A 147 1.57 3.42 -5.90
CA GLN A 147 1.61 4.77 -6.42
C GLN A 147 1.64 5.75 -5.25
N ASP A 148 2.50 6.77 -5.34
CA ASP A 148 2.72 7.74 -4.28
C ASP A 148 1.93 9.02 -4.55
N ILE A 149 1.17 9.48 -3.56
CA ILE A 149 0.46 10.76 -3.57
C ILE A 149 1.19 11.73 -2.62
N PRO A 150 1.66 12.89 -3.12
CA PRO A 150 2.30 13.88 -2.26
C PRO A 150 1.30 14.49 -1.27
N ILE A 151 1.77 14.75 -0.04
CA ILE A 151 1.04 15.56 0.92
C ILE A 151 1.63 16.96 0.87
N GLU A 152 0.88 17.89 0.28
CA GLU A 152 1.25 19.31 0.19
C GLU A 152 0.49 20.09 1.28
N THR A 153 1.14 21.08 1.88
CA THR A 153 0.61 21.80 3.06
C THR A 153 -0.60 22.68 2.75
N ASP A 154 -0.84 23.01 1.48
CA ASP A 154 -1.97 23.78 0.98
C ASP A 154 -3.12 22.92 0.45
N HIS A 155 -2.96 21.59 0.40
CA HIS A 155 -4.01 20.68 -0.05
C HIS A 155 -5.09 20.50 1.03
N SER A 156 -6.36 20.68 0.64
CA SER A 156 -7.49 20.30 1.48
C SER A 156 -7.57 18.79 1.63
N LEU A 157 -8.19 18.32 2.71
CA LEU A 157 -8.47 16.90 2.92
C LEU A 157 -9.25 16.32 1.73
N GLU A 158 -10.26 17.02 1.23
CA GLU A 158 -11.09 16.58 0.11
C GLU A 158 -10.25 16.33 -1.15
N ARG A 159 -9.34 17.25 -1.48
CA ARG A 159 -8.43 17.10 -2.62
C ARG A 159 -7.51 15.89 -2.46
N LEU A 160 -6.94 15.71 -1.26
CA LEU A 160 -6.13 14.52 -0.95
C LEU A 160 -6.95 13.22 -1.12
N ILE A 161 -8.20 13.21 -0.66
CA ILE A 161 -9.08 12.05 -0.82
C ILE A 161 -9.38 11.78 -2.31
N ASP A 162 -9.61 12.80 -3.13
CA ASP A 162 -9.83 12.63 -4.56
C ASP A 162 -8.58 12.09 -5.29
N ASP A 163 -7.37 12.54 -4.92
CA ASP A 163 -6.12 12.01 -5.45
C ASP A 163 -5.89 10.54 -5.05
N LEU A 164 -6.21 10.19 -3.79
CA LEU A 164 -6.17 8.80 -3.31
C LEU A 164 -7.19 7.93 -4.06
N LEU A 165 -8.39 8.45 -4.33
CA LEU A 165 -9.43 7.72 -5.07
C LEU A 165 -9.01 7.41 -6.49
N LYS A 166 -8.44 8.40 -7.18
CA LYS A 166 -7.91 8.20 -8.52
C LYS A 166 -6.89 7.06 -8.55
N SER A 167 -5.91 7.09 -7.64
CA SER A 167 -4.90 6.02 -7.57
C SER A 167 -5.47 4.67 -7.16
N PHE A 168 -6.49 4.65 -6.28
CA PHE A 168 -7.18 3.43 -5.89
C PHE A 168 -7.91 2.78 -7.06
N ASP A 169 -8.63 3.57 -7.87
CA ASP A 169 -9.31 3.09 -9.07
C ASP A 169 -8.33 2.54 -10.10
N GLU A 170 -7.17 3.20 -10.25
CA GLU A 170 -6.08 2.75 -11.12
C GLU A 170 -5.47 1.40 -10.65
N LEU A 171 -5.39 1.17 -9.34
CA LEU A 171 -4.86 -0.07 -8.73
C LEU A 171 -5.90 -1.19 -8.59
N LEU A 172 -7.20 -0.88 -8.70
CA LEU A 172 -8.29 -1.84 -8.54
C LEU A 172 -8.20 -3.06 -9.49
N PRO A 173 -7.78 -2.93 -10.76
CA PRO A 173 -7.55 -4.08 -11.65
C PRO A 173 -6.48 -5.03 -11.12
N PHE A 174 -5.38 -4.51 -10.56
CA PHE A 174 -4.30 -5.32 -9.98
C PHE A 174 -4.79 -6.08 -8.75
N TYR A 175 -5.57 -5.41 -7.90
CA TYR A 175 -6.24 -6.06 -6.78
C TYR A 175 -7.12 -7.22 -7.26
N LYS A 176 -7.98 -7.01 -8.26
CA LYS A 176 -8.84 -8.07 -8.82
C LYS A 176 -8.03 -9.24 -9.39
N GLU A 177 -6.90 -8.95 -10.00
CA GLU A 177 -5.99 -9.97 -10.55
C GLU A 177 -5.42 -10.88 -9.47
N THR A 178 -5.14 -10.36 -8.27
CA THR A 178 -4.70 -11.18 -7.11
C THR A 178 -5.77 -12.12 -6.54
N LYS A 179 -7.03 -11.97 -6.98
CA LYS A 179 -8.17 -12.80 -6.54
C LYS A 179 -8.51 -13.94 -7.49
N LYS A 180 -7.96 -13.91 -8.70
CA LYS A 180 -7.94 -15.08 -9.60
C LYS A 180 -6.98 -16.12 -9.05
#